data_AF-A4TUP1-F1
#
_entry.id   AF-A4TUP1-F1
#
_cell.length_a   1.000
_cell.length_b   1.000
_cell.length_c   1.000
_cell.angle_alpha   90.00
_cell.angle_beta   90.00
_cell.angle_gamma   90.00
#
_symmetry.space_group_name_H-M   'P 1'
#
loop_
_entity.id
_entity.type
_entity.pdbx_description
1 polymer ?
#
loop_
_entity_poly.entity_id
_entity_poly.type
_entity_poly.pdbx_seq_one_letter_code
_entity_poly.pdbx_strand_id
1 'polypeptide(L)'
;MGLPLLLVAPEGEASRIVIDDHAGLWVPAAQPRKLAAAAQALAGDDAHRAELAAASLAAAPRHSREYQAKRYMDVLDLVVAGAGPTSAGTIET
;
A
#
# COMPACT_ATOMS: atom_id res chain seq x y z
N MET A 1 -3.76 -8.27 -9.52
CA MET A 1 -4.61 -9.41 -9.12
C MET A 1 -5.45 -8.94 -7.95
N GLY A 2 -6.78 -8.88 -8.09
CA GLY A 2 -7.69 -8.35 -7.08
C GLY A 2 -7.87 -9.30 -5.92
N LEU A 3 -6.82 -9.47 -5.13
CA LEU A 3 -6.82 -10.29 -3.93
C LEU A 3 -6.48 -9.39 -2.73
N PRO A 4 -7.14 -9.58 -1.59
CA PRO A 4 -6.83 -8.83 -0.40
C PRO A 4 -5.48 -9.29 0.18
N LEU A 5 -4.76 -8.35 0.77
CA LEU A 5 -3.48 -8.59 1.44
C LEU A 5 -3.70 -8.89 2.93
N LEU A 6 -2.93 -9.82 3.48
CA LEU A 6 -2.77 -9.97 4.94
C LEU A 6 -1.31 -9.70 5.26
N LEU A 7 -1.00 -8.47 5.67
CA LEU A 7 0.35 -8.02 5.93
C LEU A 7 0.71 -8.20 7.41
N VAL A 8 1.82 -8.91 7.67
CA VAL A 8 2.40 -9.03 9.02
C VAL A 8 3.77 -8.34 9.02
N ALA A 9 3.82 -7.14 9.57
CA ALA A 9 5.03 -6.31 9.57
C ALA A 9 4.99 -5.29 10.72
N PRO A 10 6.13 -4.72 11.13
CA PRO A 10 6.14 -3.48 11.91
C PRO A 10 5.34 -2.39 11.18
N GLU A 11 4.89 -1.39 11.93
CA GLU A 11 4.29 -0.21 11.33
C GLU A 11 5.31 0.50 10.43
N GLY A 12 4.87 0.93 9.25
CA GLY A 12 5.68 1.63 8.27
C GLY A 12 4.95 1.77 6.94
N GLU A 13 5.72 1.99 5.86
CA GLU A 13 5.14 2.28 4.55
C GLU A 13 4.24 1.16 4.03
N ALA A 14 4.65 -0.10 4.18
CA ALA A 14 3.86 -1.23 3.71
C ALA A 14 2.51 -1.34 4.44
N SER A 15 2.47 -1.10 5.75
CA SER A 15 1.21 -1.11 6.50
C SER A 15 0.32 0.06 6.11
N ARG A 16 0.91 1.24 5.91
CA ARG A 16 0.19 2.43 5.47
C ARG A 16 -0.46 2.23 4.10
N ILE A 17 0.28 1.71 3.11
CA ILE A 17 -0.28 1.38 1.78
C ILE A 17 -1.49 0.46 1.90
N VAL A 18 -1.38 -0.62 2.67
CA VAL A 18 -2.48 -1.59 2.83
C VAL A 18 -3.72 -0.95 3.46
N ILE A 19 -3.54 -0.09 4.47
CA ILE A 19 -4.62 0.57 5.20
C ILE A 19 -5.25 1.68 4.36
N ASP A 20 -4.45 2.61 3.83
CA ASP A 20 -4.93 3.77 3.08
C ASP A 20 -5.65 3.35 1.79
N ASP A 21 -5.13 2.32 1.11
CA ASP A 21 -5.75 1.79 -0.10
C ASP A 21 -6.89 0.82 0.18
N HIS A 22 -7.16 0.50 1.45
CA HIS A 22 -8.15 -0.49 1.87
C HIS A 22 -7.94 -1.84 1.17
N ALA A 23 -6.68 -2.17 0.84
CA ALA A 23 -6.31 -3.31 0.00
C ALA A 23 -6.19 -4.62 0.80
N GLY A 24 -6.44 -4.58 2.12
CA GLY A 24 -6.29 -5.75 2.98
C GLY A 24 -6.30 -5.41 4.48
N LEU A 25 -5.73 -6.32 5.26
CA LEU A 25 -5.56 -6.20 6.70
C LEU A 25 -4.07 -6.11 7.05
N TRP A 26 -3.75 -5.26 8.03
CA TRP A 26 -2.42 -5.21 8.65
C TRP A 26 -2.46 -5.76 10.08
N VAL A 27 -1.45 -6.57 10.40
CA VAL A 27 -1.20 -7.08 11.74
C VAL A 27 0.22 -6.68 12.16
N PRO A 28 0.41 -6.07 13.34
CA PRO A 28 1.75 -5.76 13.82
C PRO A 28 2.61 -7.02 13.96
N ALA A 29 3.91 -6.87 13.71
CA ALA A 29 4.87 -7.96 13.86
C ALA A 29 4.81 -8.63 15.25
N ALA A 30 5.15 -9.91 15.29
CA ALA A 30 5.20 -10.73 16.50
C ALA A 30 3.88 -10.86 17.29
N GLN A 31 2.72 -10.68 16.64
CA GLN A 31 1.40 -10.86 17.29
C GLN A 31 0.63 -12.07 16.73
N PRO A 32 1.00 -13.32 17.07
CA PRO A 32 0.43 -14.53 16.47
C PRO A 32 -1.08 -14.70 16.71
N ARG A 33 -1.59 -14.26 17.88
CA ARG A 33 -3.03 -14.28 18.16
C ARG A 33 -3.81 -13.33 17.24
N LYS A 34 -3.26 -12.15 16.96
CA LYS A 34 -3.88 -11.19 16.04
C LYS A 34 -3.83 -11.68 14.60
N LEU A 35 -2.72 -12.31 14.20
CA LEU A 35 -2.61 -12.94 12.88
C LEU A 35 -3.67 -14.02 12.69
N ALA A 36 -3.83 -14.92 13.65
CA ALA A 36 -4.86 -15.96 13.60
C ALA A 36 -6.27 -15.37 13.47
N ALA A 37 -6.59 -14.34 14.27
CA ALA A 37 -7.89 -13.66 14.22
C ALA A 37 -8.13 -12.98 12.85
N ALA A 38 -7.13 -12.29 12.30
CA ALA A 38 -7.24 -11.64 10.99
C ALA A 38 -7.42 -12.66 9.84
N ALA A 39 -6.70 -13.78 9.90
CA ALA A 39 -6.87 -14.86 8.94
C ALA A 39 -8.27 -15.49 9.01
N GLN A 40 -8.80 -15.70 10.23
CA GLN A 40 -10.16 -16.18 10.43
C GLN A 40 -11.21 -15.20 9.92
N ALA A 41 -11.02 -13.89 10.14
CA ALA A 41 -11.92 -12.86 9.62
C ALA A 41 -11.99 -12.89 8.08
N LEU A 42 -10.85 -12.96 7.40
CA LEU A 42 -10.80 -13.07 5.93
C LEU A 42 -11.43 -14.37 5.41
N ALA A 43 -11.23 -15.48 6.11
CA ALA A 43 -11.77 -16.78 5.72
C ALA A 43 -13.28 -16.90 5.98
N GLY A 44 -13.80 -16.26 7.03
CA GLY A 44 -15.18 -16.38 7.49
C GLY A 44 -16.16 -15.36 6.92
N ASP A 45 -15.67 -14.27 6.30
CA ASP A 45 -16.50 -13.19 5.76
C ASP A 45 -16.24 -12.98 4.26
N ASP A 46 -17.11 -13.57 3.44
CA ASP A 46 -17.02 -13.48 1.98
C ASP A 46 -17.28 -12.08 1.44
N ALA A 47 -18.17 -11.32 2.07
CA ALA A 47 -18.51 -9.98 1.64
C ALA A 47 -17.35 -9.03 1.88
N HIS A 48 -16.81 -9.04 3.11
CA HIS A 48 -15.66 -8.23 3.46
C HIS A 48 -14.43 -8.59 2.61
N ARG A 49 -14.20 -9.89 2.36
CA ARG A 49 -13.11 -10.33 1.48
C ARG A 49 -13.28 -9.82 0.05
N ALA A 50 -14.50 -9.79 -0.48
CA ALA A 50 -14.78 -9.26 -1.82
C ALA A 50 -14.58 -7.74 -1.91
N GLU A 51 -14.94 -6.99 -0.87
CA GLU A 51 -14.70 -5.55 -0.78
C GLU A 51 -13.20 -5.24 -0.83
N LEU A 52 -12.41 -5.90 0.02
CA LEU A 52 -10.95 -5.72 0.05
C LEU A 52 -10.30 -6.16 -1.27
N ALA A 53 -10.80 -7.22 -1.91
CA ALA A 53 -10.35 -7.67 -3.23
C ALA A 53 -10.57 -6.60 -4.32
N ALA A 54 -11.74 -5.97 -4.32
CA ALA A 54 -12.08 -4.90 -5.26
C ALA A 54 -11.22 -3.65 -5.04
N ALA A 55 -11.03 -3.25 -3.77
CA ALA A 55 -10.16 -2.12 -3.41
C ALA A 55 -8.70 -2.38 -3.82
N SER A 56 -8.17 -3.57 -3.52
CA SER A 56 -6.83 -4.01 -3.96
C SER A 56 -6.67 -3.93 -5.48
N LEU A 57 -7.68 -4.36 -6.24
CA LEU A 57 -7.67 -4.26 -7.69
C LEU A 57 -7.65 -2.81 -8.18
N ALA A 58 -8.46 -1.94 -7.57
CA ALA A 58 -8.54 -0.52 -7.91
C ALA A 58 -7.24 0.24 -7.58
N ALA A 59 -6.52 -0.17 -6.54
CA ALA A 59 -5.25 0.42 -6.14
C ALA A 59 -4.07 0.00 -7.04
N ALA A 60 -4.11 -1.20 -7.63
CA ALA A 60 -3.00 -1.79 -8.37
C ALA A 60 -2.32 -0.88 -9.42
N PRO A 61 -3.05 -0.07 -10.23
CA PRO A 61 -2.41 0.82 -11.21
C PRO A 61 -1.47 1.86 -10.59
N ARG A 62 -1.77 2.34 -9.37
CA ARG A 62 -0.94 3.33 -8.64
C ARG A 62 0.38 2.76 -8.13
N HIS A 63 0.51 1.44 -8.09
CA HIS A 63 1.73 0.76 -7.64
C HIS A 63 2.44 0.01 -8.78
N SER A 64 2.02 0.22 -10.03
CA SER A 64 2.62 -0.39 -11.21
C SER A 64 4.07 0.07 -11.41
N ARG A 65 4.89 -0.78 -12.06
CA ARG A 65 6.29 -0.43 -12.38
C ARG A 65 6.35 0.77 -13.31
N GLU A 66 5.42 0.86 -14.24
CA GLU A 66 5.28 1.96 -15.19
C GLU A 66 4.99 3.28 -14.46
N TYR A 67 4.04 3.28 -13.53
CA TYR A 67 3.75 4.46 -12.70
C TYR A 67 4.97 4.86 -11.86
N GLN A 68 5.59 3.90 -11.17
CA GLN A 68 6.79 4.17 -10.36
C GLN A 68 7.96 4.71 -11.19
N ALA A 69 8.21 4.15 -12.38
CA ALA A 69 9.24 4.63 -13.30
C ALA A 69 8.96 6.07 -13.75
N LYS A 70 7.69 6.39 -14.06
CA LYS A 70 7.31 7.75 -14.40
C LYS A 70 7.55 8.72 -13.23
N ARG A 71 7.11 8.37 -12.03
CA ARG A 71 7.34 9.18 -10.82
C ARG A 71 8.83 9.43 -10.56
N TYR A 72 9.66 8.43 -10.81
CA TYR A 72 11.11 8.55 -10.68
C TYR A 72 11.69 9.52 -11.73
N MET A 73 11.29 9.39 -13.01
CA MET A 73 11.71 10.31 -14.07
C MET A 73 11.28 11.76 -13.78
N ASP A 74 10.05 11.97 -13.30
CA ASP A 74 9.55 13.31 -12.94
C ASP A 74 10.49 14.00 -11.91
N VAL A 75 11.05 13.24 -10.96
CA VAL A 75 12.03 13.76 -9.99
C VAL A 75 13.37 14.09 -10.65
N LEU A 76 13.86 13.24 -11.55
CA LEU A 76 15.11 13.52 -12.28
C LEU A 76 15.00 14.78 -13.13
N ASP A 77 13.86 15.00 -13.79
CA ASP A 77 13.60 16.19 -14.59
C ASP A 77 13.62 17.46 -13.72
N LEU A 78 13.03 17.42 -12.51
CA LEU A 78 13.11 18.52 -11.55
C LEU A 78 14.55 18.83 -11.12
N VAL A 79 15.38 17.80 -10.94
CA VAL A 79 16.80 17.97 -10.58
C VAL A 79 17.56 18.61 -11.73
N VAL A 80 17.41 18.12 -12.95
CA VAL A 80 18.07 18.67 -14.15
C VAL A 80 17.67 20.13 -14.39
N ALA A 81 16.40 20.48 -14.15
CA ALA A 81 15.90 21.84 -14.26
C ALA A 81 16.30 22.77 -13.11
N GLY A 82 16.96 22.25 -12.05
CA GLY A 82 17.28 23.03 -10.84
C GLY A 82 16.04 23.45 -10.03
N ALA A 83 14.88 22.85 -10.28
CA ALA A 83 13.59 23.21 -9.68
C ALA A 83 13.27 22.43 -8.39
N GLY A 84 14.17 21.53 -7.96
CA GLY A 84 14.01 20.76 -6.72
C GLY A 84 13.63 21.60 -5.50
N PRO A 85 14.32 22.71 -5.17
CA PRO A 85 14.04 23.51 -3.98
C PRO A 85 12.65 24.16 -3.94
N THR A 86 12.03 24.40 -5.10
CA THR A 86 10.75 25.12 -5.22
C THR A 86 9.57 24.22 -5.53
N SER A 87 9.83 23.06 -6.16
CA SER A 87 8.79 22.24 -6.79
C SER A 87 8.79 20.78 -6.32
N ALA A 88 9.80 20.35 -5.56
CA ALA A 88 9.77 19.03 -4.94
C ALA A 88 8.77 19.00 -3.78
N GLY A 89 8.18 17.83 -3.52
CA GLY A 89 7.33 17.61 -2.35
C GLY A 89 8.14 17.55 -1.05
N THR A 90 7.44 17.59 0.08
CA THR A 90 8.02 17.34 1.41
C THR A 90 8.22 15.85 1.66
N ILE A 91 9.33 15.49 2.32
CA ILE A 91 9.49 14.15 2.89
C ILE A 91 8.77 14.17 4.24
N GLU A 92 7.74 13.34 4.41
CA GLU A 92 7.13 13.13 5.72
C GLU A 92 8.19 12.53 6.65
N THR A 93 8.40 13.18 7.79
CA THR A 93 9.39 12.81 8.81
C THR A 93 8.73 12.07 9.96
#